data_AF-A0A2A4J5V7-F1
#
_entry.id   AF-A0A2A4J5V7-F1
#
_cell.length_a   1.000
_cell.length_b   1.000
_cell.length_c   1.000
_cell.angle_alpha   90.00
_cell.angle_beta   90.00
_cell.angle_gamma   90.00
#
_symmetry.space_group_name_H-M   'P 1'
#
loop_
_entity.id
_entity.type
_entity.pdbx_description
1 polymer ?
#
loop_
_entity_poly.entity_id
_entity_poly.type
_entity_poly.pdbx_seq_one_letter_code
_entity_poly.pdbx_strand_id
1 'polypeptide(L)'
;MGKIATYLFLDVQSTGYPGSTHGEVRITELCMIAVKKLDVKKSKDEPRIQYKFRLCFNPEKRVEEQISQQNGLTQAVLKSEAKFNNDVYSGINSFIKCLMKPVCMIAHNAFKLHFPLLKYHINKMQAALPDDLLCTDSIYCFYDIFNTEIYTEPRENTEENCNKAEENESFNSGARKSDEDQIKRHMKGQSYENLVQSVFYEVAPKELYNLSHVYRSVTTGNLGKYSAENNCRMIMKIAIENSDRFIEWVELNHCPFSQVPITAM
;
A
#
# COMPACT_ATOMS: atom_id res chain seq x y z
N MET A 1 -6.56 12.04 19.46
CA MET A 1 -6.89 12.28 18.04
C MET A 1 -8.28 11.72 17.76
N GLY A 2 -9.03 12.31 16.82
CA GLY A 2 -10.31 11.74 16.37
C GLY A 2 -10.13 10.47 15.55
N LYS A 3 -11.20 9.71 15.31
CA LYS A 3 -11.19 8.54 14.42
C LYS A 3 -10.93 8.97 12.98
N ILE A 4 -10.18 8.18 12.21
CA ILE A 4 -9.84 8.50 10.81
C ILE A 4 -11.11 8.75 9.99
N ALA A 5 -11.16 9.85 9.24
CA ALA A 5 -12.33 10.23 8.45
C ALA A 5 -12.15 9.97 6.96
N THR A 6 -10.91 10.08 6.47
CA THR A 6 -10.56 9.88 5.05
C THR A 6 -9.39 8.94 4.90
N TYR A 7 -9.50 8.00 3.97
CA TYR A 7 -8.39 7.18 3.50
C TYR A 7 -7.86 7.78 2.20
N LEU A 8 -6.55 7.99 2.15
CA LEU A 8 -5.82 8.50 0.99
C LEU A 8 -4.92 7.37 0.46
N PHE A 9 -5.39 6.64 -0.53
CA PHE A 9 -4.61 5.60 -1.18
C PHE A 9 -3.54 6.23 -2.06
N LEU A 10 -2.29 5.79 -1.91
CA LEU A 10 -1.12 6.30 -2.63
C LEU A 10 -0.41 5.15 -3.35
N ASP A 11 0.03 5.43 -4.57
CA ASP A 11 1.07 4.67 -5.26
C ASP A 11 2.06 5.64 -5.90
N VAL A 12 3.33 5.25 -5.92
CA VAL A 12 4.43 6.03 -6.49
C VAL A 12 5.23 5.09 -7.38
N GLN A 13 5.32 5.41 -8.66
CA GLN A 13 6.24 4.80 -9.60
C GLN A 13 7.53 5.62 -9.64
N SER A 14 8.65 4.94 -9.88
CA SER A 14 9.97 5.55 -9.79
C SER A 14 10.89 5.08 -10.92
N THR A 15 12.11 5.61 -10.94
CA THR A 15 13.15 5.19 -11.88
C THR A 15 13.75 3.82 -11.57
N GLY A 16 13.57 3.32 -10.36
CA GLY A 16 14.24 2.12 -9.81
C GLY A 16 13.96 1.93 -8.32
N TYR A 17 14.63 0.97 -7.69
CA TYR A 17 14.51 0.69 -6.26
C TYR A 17 15.67 1.28 -5.44
N PRO A 18 15.43 1.69 -4.17
CA PRO A 18 16.50 2.16 -3.29
C PRO A 18 17.61 1.11 -3.15
N GLY A 19 18.87 1.56 -3.14
CA GLY A 19 20.03 0.67 -3.05
C GLY A 19 20.45 0.00 -4.36
N SER A 20 19.80 0.33 -5.49
CA SER A 20 20.29 -0.11 -6.81
C SER A 20 21.63 0.57 -7.13
N THR A 21 22.44 -0.06 -8.00
CA THR A 21 23.75 0.45 -8.43
C THR A 21 23.67 1.74 -9.25
N HIS A 22 22.46 2.23 -9.52
CA HIS A 22 22.19 3.33 -10.44
C HIS A 22 22.03 4.69 -9.75
N GLY A 23 22.25 4.79 -8.44
CA GLY A 23 22.18 6.06 -7.68
C GLY A 23 20.75 6.57 -7.47
N GLU A 24 20.59 7.88 -7.20
CA GLU A 24 19.33 8.49 -6.72
C GLU A 24 18.04 8.02 -7.44
N VAL A 25 17.08 7.49 -6.69
CA VAL A 25 15.75 7.13 -7.19
C VAL A 25 14.84 8.36 -7.31
N ARG A 26 14.20 8.52 -8.48
CA ARG A 26 13.31 9.65 -8.78
C ARG A 26 11.90 9.18 -9.12
N ILE A 27 10.92 10.01 -8.78
CA ILE A 27 9.50 9.72 -9.02
C ILE A 27 9.18 9.93 -10.51
N THR A 28 8.46 9.00 -11.12
CA THR A 28 8.03 9.03 -12.53
C THR A 28 6.52 9.13 -12.68
N GLU A 29 5.75 8.62 -11.72
CA GLU A 29 4.31 8.76 -11.62
C GLU A 29 3.91 8.76 -10.15
N LEU A 30 2.93 9.59 -9.78
CA LEU A 30 2.29 9.57 -8.46
C LEU A 30 0.79 9.58 -8.66
N CYS A 31 0.08 8.73 -7.91
CA CYS A 31 -1.38 8.77 -7.83
C CYS A 31 -1.82 8.76 -6.37
N MET A 32 -2.81 9.60 -6.09
CA MET A 32 -3.52 9.72 -4.83
C MET A 32 -5.01 9.59 -5.09
N ILE A 33 -5.67 8.63 -4.46
CA ILE A 33 -7.14 8.47 -4.48
C ILE A 33 -7.64 8.56 -3.04
N ALA A 34 -8.43 9.60 -2.74
CA ALA A 34 -9.03 9.79 -1.43
C ALA A 34 -10.52 9.46 -1.43
N VAL A 35 -10.96 8.71 -0.42
CA VAL A 35 -12.36 8.36 -0.16
C VAL A 35 -12.66 8.47 1.34
N LYS A 36 -13.90 8.79 1.69
CA LYS A 36 -14.30 8.85 3.11
C LYS A 36 -14.37 7.43 3.68
N LYS A 37 -14.03 7.28 4.96
CA LYS A 37 -14.16 5.99 5.68
C LYS A 37 -15.56 5.39 5.56
N LEU A 38 -16.58 6.25 5.62
CA LEU A 38 -17.97 5.82 5.49
C LEU A 38 -18.27 5.19 4.13
N ASP A 39 -17.64 5.70 3.06
CA ASP A 39 -17.83 5.19 1.71
C ASP A 39 -17.11 3.83 1.55
N VAL A 40 -15.95 3.64 2.17
CA VAL A 40 -15.31 2.30 2.24
C VAL A 40 -16.18 1.29 2.97
N LYS A 41 -16.82 1.69 4.09
CA LYS A 41 -17.70 0.80 4.88
C LYS A 41 -18.99 0.42 4.15
N LYS A 42 -19.56 1.32 3.35
CA LYS A 42 -20.90 1.15 2.76
C LYS A 42 -20.89 0.67 1.32
N SER A 43 -19.79 0.88 0.61
CA SER A 43 -19.75 0.53 -0.81
C SER A 43 -19.53 -0.97 -0.98
N LYS A 44 -20.12 -1.55 -2.03
CA LYS A 44 -19.78 -2.88 -2.54
C LYS A 44 -18.77 -2.79 -3.68
N ASP A 45 -18.87 -1.70 -4.43
CA ASP A 45 -18.01 -1.38 -5.57
C ASP A 45 -17.18 -0.13 -5.28
N GLU A 46 -16.43 0.31 -6.29
CA GLU A 46 -15.67 1.56 -6.18
C GLU A 46 -16.59 2.76 -5.85
N PRO A 47 -16.30 3.54 -4.79
CA PRO A 47 -17.13 4.66 -4.40
C PRO A 47 -17.26 5.70 -5.52
N ARG A 48 -18.47 6.24 -5.71
CA ARG A 48 -18.69 7.32 -6.68
C ARG A 48 -18.03 8.63 -6.26
N ILE A 49 -17.98 8.89 -4.95
CA ILE A 49 -17.37 10.09 -4.37
C ILE A 49 -15.91 9.77 -4.08
N GLN A 50 -15.03 10.38 -4.87
CA GLN A 50 -13.59 10.22 -4.77
C GLN A 50 -12.93 11.56 -5.07
N TYR A 51 -11.74 11.76 -4.54
CA TYR A 51 -10.85 12.85 -4.91
C TYR A 51 -9.58 12.24 -5.47
N LYS A 52 -9.15 12.66 -6.66
CA LYS A 52 -7.99 12.10 -7.33
C LYS A 52 -6.96 13.17 -7.65
N PHE A 53 -5.70 12.88 -7.36
CA PHE A 53 -4.55 13.68 -7.77
C PHE A 53 -3.54 12.74 -8.42
N ARG A 54 -3.27 12.92 -9.70
CA ARG A 54 -2.38 12.05 -10.49
C ARG A 54 -1.55 12.87 -11.45
N LEU A 55 -0.25 12.62 -11.45
CA LEU A 55 0.71 13.27 -12.33
C LEU A 55 1.80 12.27 -12.75
N CYS A 56 2.26 12.39 -13.99
CA CYS A 56 3.52 11.81 -14.45
C CYS A 56 4.61 12.89 -14.38
N PHE A 57 5.86 12.48 -14.22
CA PHE A 57 6.97 13.41 -14.07
C PHE A 57 8.14 13.07 -14.97
N ASN A 58 8.84 14.09 -15.44
CA ASN A 58 10.16 13.92 -16.03
C ASN A 58 11.17 13.65 -14.90
N PRO A 59 11.74 12.44 -14.78
CA PRO A 59 12.71 12.14 -13.74
C PRO A 59 14.10 12.74 -14.04
N GLU A 60 14.33 13.29 -15.24
CA GLU A 60 15.66 13.73 -15.72
C GLU A 60 16.75 12.65 -15.59
N LYS A 61 16.33 11.39 -15.64
CA LYS A 61 17.16 10.21 -15.45
C LYS A 61 16.57 9.04 -16.22
N ARG A 62 17.42 8.10 -16.62
CA ARG A 62 16.97 6.84 -17.21
C ARG A 62 16.14 6.05 -16.19
N VAL A 63 15.01 5.52 -16.65
CA VAL A 63 14.22 4.53 -15.91
C VAL A 63 14.84 3.16 -16.15
N GLU A 64 15.02 2.35 -15.10
CA GLU A 64 15.51 0.99 -15.19
C GLU A 64 14.63 0.17 -16.16
N GLU A 65 15.26 -0.73 -16.91
CA GLU A 65 14.56 -1.45 -17.99
C GLU A 65 13.45 -2.35 -17.44
N GLN A 66 13.70 -3.05 -16.33
CA GLN A 66 12.70 -3.89 -15.67
C GLN A 66 11.47 -3.08 -15.25
N ILE A 67 11.66 -1.88 -14.70
CA ILE A 67 10.58 -0.97 -14.33
C ILE A 67 9.82 -0.49 -15.57
N SER A 68 10.56 -0.08 -16.61
CA SER A 68 9.98 0.39 -17.88
C SER A 68 9.13 -0.69 -18.57
N GLN A 69 9.57 -1.96 -18.51
CA GLN A 69 8.82 -3.10 -19.03
C GLN A 69 7.51 -3.33 -18.26
N GLN A 70 7.50 -3.05 -16.95
CA GLN A 70 6.32 -3.22 -16.11
C GLN A 70 5.28 -2.11 -16.31
N ASN A 71 5.69 -0.84 -16.22
CA ASN A 71 4.77 0.30 -16.21
C ASN A 71 4.69 1.07 -17.54
N GLY A 72 5.55 0.75 -18.52
CA GLY A 72 5.62 1.45 -19.80
C GLY A 72 6.21 2.86 -19.74
N LEU A 73 6.72 3.28 -18.58
CA LEU A 73 7.31 4.61 -18.39
C LEU A 73 8.80 4.56 -18.73
N THR A 74 9.19 5.39 -19.69
CA THR A 74 10.59 5.60 -20.07
C THR A 74 10.94 7.07 -19.97
N GLN A 75 12.23 7.39 -19.89
CA GLN A 75 12.68 8.78 -19.94
C GLN A 75 12.23 9.49 -21.23
N ALA A 76 12.17 8.75 -22.36
CA ALA A 76 11.78 9.31 -23.64
C ALA A 76 10.32 9.80 -23.64
N VAL A 77 9.39 8.98 -23.12
CA VAL A 77 7.96 9.34 -23.07
C VAL A 77 7.65 10.38 -21.98
N LEU A 78 8.48 10.46 -20.94
CA LEU A 78 8.32 11.42 -19.84
C LEU A 78 9.06 12.76 -20.07
N LYS A 79 9.77 12.92 -21.18
CA LYS A 79 10.69 14.07 -21.40
C LYS A 79 9.99 15.44 -21.36
N SER A 80 8.74 15.51 -21.81
CA SER A 80 7.94 16.74 -21.85
C SER A 80 7.19 17.04 -20.55
N GLU A 81 7.14 16.09 -19.63
CA GLU A 81 6.39 16.25 -18.38
C GLU A 81 7.11 17.20 -17.41
N ALA A 82 6.33 17.74 -16.47
CA ALA A 82 6.89 18.54 -15.38
C ALA A 82 7.81 17.68 -14.49
N LYS A 83 8.79 18.31 -13.86
CA LYS A 83 9.59 17.66 -12.81
C LYS A 83 8.78 17.59 -11.52
N PHE A 84 9.17 16.72 -10.59
CA PHE A 84 8.66 16.79 -9.22
C PHE A 84 9.24 18.04 -8.52
N ASN A 85 8.44 19.11 -8.44
CA ASN A 85 8.89 20.45 -8.02
C ASN A 85 7.97 21.08 -6.95
N ASN A 86 8.24 22.34 -6.58
CA ASN A 86 7.48 23.07 -5.56
C ASN A 86 6.00 23.27 -5.89
N ASP A 87 5.66 23.44 -7.17
CA ASP A 87 4.26 23.59 -7.60
C ASP A 87 3.50 22.27 -7.42
N VAL A 88 4.13 21.15 -7.77
CA VAL A 88 3.60 19.80 -7.53
C VAL A 88 3.41 19.56 -6.03
N TYR A 89 4.40 19.87 -5.20
CA TYR A 89 4.27 19.80 -3.75
C TYR A 89 3.09 20.66 -3.23
N SER A 90 2.97 21.89 -3.71
CA SER A 90 1.90 22.81 -3.33
C SER A 90 0.52 22.24 -3.70
N GLY A 91 0.42 21.60 -4.87
CA GLY A 91 -0.74 20.85 -5.30
C GLY A 91 -1.09 19.68 -4.38
N ILE A 92 -0.11 18.84 -4.04
CA ILE A 92 -0.28 17.72 -3.10
C ILE A 92 -0.73 18.21 -1.72
N ASN A 93 -0.06 19.23 -1.17
CA ASN A 93 -0.37 19.78 0.14
C ASN A 93 -1.78 20.38 0.17
N SER A 94 -2.15 21.13 -0.86
CA SER A 94 -3.50 21.71 -0.98
C SER A 94 -4.56 20.62 -1.14
N PHE A 95 -4.29 19.61 -1.96
CA PHE A 95 -5.17 18.45 -2.13
C PHE A 95 -5.46 17.77 -0.79
N ILE A 96 -4.43 17.47 0.01
CA ILE A 96 -4.58 16.84 1.34
C ILE A 96 -5.35 17.75 2.31
N LYS A 97 -5.12 19.07 2.27
CA LYS A 97 -5.81 20.04 3.13
C LYS A 97 -7.32 20.13 2.85
N CYS A 98 -7.76 19.85 1.62
CA CYS A 98 -9.17 19.81 1.25
C CYS A 98 -9.91 18.56 1.75
N LEU A 99 -9.19 17.54 2.24
CA LEU A 99 -9.79 16.28 2.68
C LEU A 99 -10.33 16.38 4.12
N MET A 100 -11.38 15.61 4.40
CA MET A 100 -11.96 15.53 5.75
C MET A 100 -10.97 14.87 6.72
N LYS A 101 -10.61 15.60 7.79
CA LYS A 101 -9.65 15.16 8.80
C LYS A 101 -10.28 14.24 9.85
N PRO A 102 -9.50 13.35 10.49
CA PRO A 102 -8.11 12.99 10.17
C PRO A 102 -7.98 12.20 8.86
N VAL A 103 -6.88 12.41 8.14
CA VAL A 103 -6.54 11.70 6.90
C VAL A 103 -5.47 10.66 7.21
N CYS A 104 -5.68 9.42 6.78
CA CYS A 104 -4.65 8.38 6.81
C CYS A 104 -4.24 8.01 5.39
N MET A 105 -2.96 8.22 5.08
CA MET A 105 -2.35 7.85 3.82
C MET A 105 -1.93 6.38 3.82
N ILE A 106 -2.31 5.64 2.79
CA ILE A 106 -2.18 4.19 2.73
C ILE A 106 -1.56 3.81 1.40
N ALA A 107 -0.38 3.18 1.44
CA ALA A 107 0.29 2.63 0.25
C ALA A 107 0.74 1.20 0.56
N HIS A 108 1.08 0.43 -0.47
CA HIS A 108 1.47 -0.97 -0.32
C HIS A 108 2.99 -1.11 -0.32
N ASN A 109 3.58 -1.72 0.73
CA ASN A 109 5.03 -1.71 0.99
C ASN A 109 5.60 -0.28 1.11
N ALA A 110 4.77 0.60 1.67
CA ALA A 110 4.99 2.04 1.80
C ALA A 110 6.16 2.42 2.71
N PHE A 111 6.35 1.76 3.85
CA PHE A 111 7.40 2.14 4.80
C PHE A 111 8.80 1.87 4.26
N LYS A 112 8.94 0.95 3.31
CA LYS A 112 10.22 0.68 2.64
C LYS A 112 10.46 1.54 1.40
N LEU A 113 9.41 1.89 0.67
CA LEU A 113 9.53 2.48 -0.66
C LEU A 113 8.81 3.83 -0.75
N HIS A 114 7.48 3.82 -0.79
CA HIS A 114 6.69 4.99 -1.19
C HIS A 114 6.84 6.18 -0.23
N PHE A 115 6.74 5.97 1.08
CA PHE A 115 6.79 7.05 2.05
C PHE A 115 8.19 7.65 2.20
N PRO A 116 9.27 6.86 2.36
CA PRO A 116 10.62 7.41 2.36
C PRO A 116 10.96 8.15 1.06
N LEU A 117 10.54 7.63 -0.11
CA LEU A 117 10.78 8.28 -1.40
C LEU A 117 10.05 9.62 -1.52
N LEU A 118 8.77 9.66 -1.19
CA LEU A 118 8.00 10.90 -1.20
C LEU A 118 8.60 11.92 -0.22
N LYS A 119 8.98 11.47 0.97
CA LYS A 119 9.56 12.32 2.01
C LYS A 119 10.92 12.87 1.62
N TYR A 120 11.76 12.06 0.97
CA TYR A 120 13.06 12.49 0.43
C TYR A 120 12.91 13.66 -0.56
N HIS A 121 12.02 13.52 -1.55
CA HIS A 121 11.80 14.57 -2.56
C HIS A 121 11.16 15.83 -1.97
N ILE A 122 10.21 15.70 -1.05
CA ILE A 122 9.60 16.85 -0.35
C ILE A 122 10.64 17.57 0.54
N ASN A 123 11.51 16.82 1.23
CA ASN A 123 12.55 17.40 2.09
C ASN A 123 13.61 18.15 1.28
N LYS A 124 13.99 17.66 0.08
CA LYS A 124 14.88 18.39 -0.83
C LYS A 124 14.35 19.78 -1.21
N MET A 125 13.04 19.97 -1.18
CA MET A 125 12.38 21.24 -1.42
C MET A 125 12.22 22.09 -0.14
N GLN A 126 12.79 21.66 0.98
CA GLN A 126 12.65 22.28 2.31
C GLN A 126 11.19 22.43 2.74
N ALA A 127 10.36 21.46 2.33
CA ALA A 127 8.94 21.45 2.56
C ALA A 127 8.52 20.29 3.47
N ALA A 128 7.27 20.32 3.95
CA ALA A 128 6.66 19.27 4.74
C ALA A 128 5.17 19.11 4.42
N LEU A 129 4.65 17.89 4.53
CA LEU A 129 3.20 17.64 4.51
C LEU A 129 2.58 18.02 5.87
N PRO A 130 1.24 18.15 5.96
CA PRO A 130 0.59 18.51 7.22
C PRO A 130 0.97 17.60 8.39
N ASP A 131 1.24 18.18 9.57
CA ASP A 131 1.67 17.42 10.77
C ASP A 131 0.60 16.44 11.28
N ASP A 132 -0.67 16.70 10.93
CA ASP A 132 -1.83 15.86 11.26
C ASP A 132 -2.06 14.72 10.26
N LEU A 133 -1.23 14.59 9.22
CA LEU A 133 -1.33 13.51 8.25
C LEU A 133 -0.85 12.21 8.89
N LEU A 134 -1.75 11.25 9.00
CA LEU A 134 -1.44 9.90 9.43
C LEU A 134 -1.03 9.05 8.23
N CYS A 135 -0.33 7.95 8.47
CA CYS A 135 0.00 6.98 7.45
C CYS A 135 0.10 5.55 7.99
N THR A 136 -0.12 4.59 7.11
CA THR A 136 0.12 3.17 7.37
C THR A 136 0.46 2.43 6.07
N ASP A 137 0.93 1.20 6.21
CA ASP A 137 1.37 0.36 5.11
C ASP A 137 0.44 -0.85 4.97
N SER A 138 -0.21 -0.94 3.80
CA SER A 138 -1.24 -1.95 3.55
C SER A 138 -0.66 -3.37 3.49
N ILE A 139 0.65 -3.56 3.31
CA ILE A 139 1.23 -4.90 3.28
C ILE A 139 1.06 -5.61 4.62
N TYR A 140 1.21 -4.90 5.74
CA TYR A 140 1.00 -5.47 7.08
C TYR A 140 -0.48 -5.64 7.39
N CYS A 141 -1.31 -4.69 6.96
CA CYS A 141 -2.76 -4.81 7.06
C CYS A 141 -3.25 -6.09 6.38
N PHE A 142 -2.83 -6.30 5.13
CA PHE A 142 -3.21 -7.48 4.37
C PHE A 142 -2.60 -8.74 4.95
N TYR A 143 -1.37 -8.70 5.45
CA TYR A 143 -0.80 -9.81 6.19
C TYR A 143 -1.66 -10.20 7.37
N ASP A 144 -1.96 -9.27 8.28
CA ASP A 144 -2.71 -9.58 9.50
C ASP A 144 -4.16 -10.00 9.21
N ILE A 145 -4.79 -9.41 8.20
CA ILE A 145 -6.15 -9.78 7.79
C ILE A 145 -6.16 -11.16 7.11
N PHE A 146 -5.16 -11.51 6.30
CA PHE A 146 -5.23 -12.72 5.48
C PHE A 146 -4.28 -13.85 5.90
N ASN A 147 -3.52 -13.69 6.99
CA ASN A 147 -2.53 -14.67 7.49
C ASN A 147 -3.10 -16.08 7.72
N THR A 148 -4.42 -16.21 7.88
CA THR A 148 -5.11 -17.50 8.04
C THR A 148 -5.79 -18.00 6.76
N GLU A 149 -6.00 -17.14 5.77
CA GLU A 149 -6.81 -17.41 4.57
C GLU A 149 -5.94 -17.62 3.31
N ILE A 150 -4.75 -17.00 3.24
CA ILE A 150 -3.84 -17.12 2.07
C ILE A 150 -2.91 -18.36 2.15
N TYR A 151 -2.78 -18.97 3.33
CA TYR A 151 -1.98 -20.20 3.50
C TYR A 151 -2.73 -21.48 3.11
N THR A 152 -4.06 -21.42 2.99
CA THR A 152 -4.84 -22.47 2.33
C THR A 152 -4.88 -22.13 0.84
N GLU A 153 -4.14 -22.88 0.03
CA GLU A 153 -4.02 -22.66 -1.42
C GLU A 153 -5.37 -22.40 -2.12
N PRO A 154 -5.39 -21.64 -3.24
CA PRO A 154 -6.60 -21.48 -4.03
C PRO A 154 -7.12 -22.86 -4.43
N ARG A 155 -8.36 -23.20 -4.04
CA ARG A 155 -9.00 -24.43 -4.51
C ARG A 155 -9.10 -24.38 -6.03
N GLU A 156 -8.27 -25.14 -6.72
CA GLU A 156 -8.54 -25.50 -8.11
C GLU A 156 -9.85 -26.29 -8.11
N ASN A 157 -10.91 -25.68 -8.64
CA ASN A 157 -12.13 -26.41 -8.96
C ASN A 157 -11.87 -27.21 -10.24
N THR A 158 -11.26 -28.37 -10.10
CA THR A 158 -11.36 -29.46 -11.07
C THR A 158 -12.34 -30.49 -10.54
N GLU A 159 -13.17 -31.03 -11.43
CA GLU A 159 -14.29 -31.94 -11.12
C GLU A 159 -13.87 -33.30 -10.52
N GLU A 160 -12.59 -33.49 -10.17
CA GLU A 160 -12.04 -34.77 -9.68
C GLU A 160 -11.96 -34.91 -8.15
N ASN A 161 -12.26 -33.87 -7.36
CA ASN A 161 -12.07 -33.94 -5.90
C ASN A 161 -13.24 -34.53 -5.08
N CYS A 162 -14.16 -35.28 -5.70
CA CYS A 162 -15.25 -35.95 -4.97
C CYS A 162 -14.84 -37.23 -4.21
N ASN A 163 -13.62 -37.77 -4.38
CA ASN A 163 -13.26 -39.10 -3.87
C ASN A 163 -11.97 -39.20 -3.02
N LYS A 164 -11.55 -38.15 -2.31
CA LYS A 164 -10.41 -38.27 -1.36
C LYS A 164 -10.74 -37.78 0.05
N ALA A 165 -12.02 -37.85 0.42
CA ALA A 165 -12.46 -37.68 1.80
C ALA A 165 -12.38 -39.02 2.54
N GLU A 166 -11.19 -39.60 2.64
CA GLU A 166 -10.85 -40.72 3.54
C GLU A 166 -9.36 -41.00 3.33
N GLU A 167 -8.60 -41.17 4.41
CA GLU A 167 -7.15 -41.44 4.41
C GLU A 167 -6.23 -40.21 4.29
N ASN A 168 -6.09 -39.47 5.39
CA ASN A 168 -4.78 -39.22 6.00
C ASN A 168 -4.96 -38.57 7.38
N GLU A 169 -5.44 -39.36 8.34
CA GLU A 169 -5.07 -39.15 9.74
C GLU A 169 -3.65 -39.68 9.94
N SER A 170 -2.69 -38.81 10.25
CA SER A 170 -1.75 -38.94 11.39
C SER A 170 -0.44 -38.18 11.19
N PHE A 171 0.04 -37.61 12.31
CA PHE A 171 1.33 -36.93 12.57
C PHE A 171 1.51 -35.53 11.95
N ASN A 172 1.87 -34.46 12.69
CA ASN A 172 2.47 -34.37 14.02
C ASN A 172 2.08 -33.04 14.69
N SER A 173 1.95 -33.08 16.01
CA SER A 173 1.55 -32.00 16.91
C SER A 173 2.63 -30.90 17.02
N GLY A 174 2.37 -29.75 16.41
CA GLY A 174 3.04 -28.48 16.71
C GLY A 174 2.04 -27.51 17.32
N ALA A 175 2.33 -27.03 18.54
CA ALA A 175 1.42 -26.27 19.39
C ALA A 175 0.64 -25.16 18.64
N ARG A 176 -0.69 -25.32 18.58
CA ARG A 176 -1.63 -24.24 18.27
C ARG A 176 -1.51 -23.19 19.36
N LYS A 177 -0.75 -22.12 19.11
CA LYS A 177 -0.86 -20.90 19.94
C LYS A 177 -2.28 -20.39 19.77
N SER A 178 -3.02 -20.33 20.87
CA SER A 178 -4.40 -19.90 20.91
C SER A 178 -4.57 -18.54 20.21
N ASP A 179 -5.71 -18.33 19.59
CA ASP A 179 -6.07 -17.10 18.88
C ASP A 179 -5.89 -15.85 19.78
N GLU A 180 -5.97 -16.01 21.11
CA GLU A 180 -5.70 -14.97 22.12
C GLU A 180 -4.26 -14.44 22.13
N ASP A 181 -3.26 -15.26 21.81
CA ASP A 181 -1.85 -14.82 21.76
C ASP A 181 -1.48 -14.13 20.43
N GLN A 182 -2.30 -14.30 19.39
CA GLN A 182 -2.12 -13.61 18.11
C GLN A 182 -2.73 -12.20 18.14
N ILE A 183 -3.84 -12.01 18.87
CA ILE A 183 -4.48 -10.71 19.12
C ILE A 183 -3.54 -9.74 19.87
N LYS A 184 -2.61 -10.24 20.70
CA LYS A 184 -1.60 -9.40 21.38
C LYS A 184 -0.60 -8.72 20.43
N ARG A 185 -0.48 -9.13 19.16
CA ARG A 185 0.44 -8.51 18.18
C ARG A 185 -0.02 -7.13 17.69
N HIS A 186 -1.30 -6.78 17.87
CA HIS A 186 -1.94 -5.55 17.37
C HIS A 186 -1.64 -4.26 18.16
N MET A 187 -0.85 -4.31 19.24
CA MET A 187 -0.80 -3.22 20.25
C MET A 187 0.60 -2.65 20.53
N LYS A 188 1.54 -2.67 19.58
CA LYS A 188 2.84 -2.01 19.82
C LYS A 188 2.77 -0.48 19.83
N GLY A 189 1.62 0.12 19.53
CA GLY A 189 1.40 1.56 19.59
C GLY A 189 1.57 2.26 18.23
N GLN A 190 1.04 3.47 18.14
CA GLN A 190 0.91 4.26 16.91
C GLN A 190 2.19 5.04 16.55
N SER A 191 3.36 4.42 16.70
CA SER A 191 4.64 4.99 16.27
C SER A 191 5.20 4.26 15.05
N TYR A 192 5.96 4.98 14.23
CA TYR A 192 6.61 4.41 13.05
C TYR A 192 7.42 3.15 13.37
N GLU A 193 8.27 3.20 14.42
CA GLU A 193 9.13 2.08 14.81
C GLU A 193 8.35 0.84 15.23
N ASN A 194 7.16 1.04 15.80
CA ASN A 194 6.29 -0.04 16.25
C ASN A 194 5.51 -0.68 15.11
N LEU A 195 5.17 0.10 14.08
CA LEU A 195 4.45 -0.38 12.90
C LEU A 195 5.35 -1.05 11.88
N VAL A 196 6.62 -0.63 11.79
CA VAL A 196 7.58 -1.32 10.92
C VAL A 196 7.88 -2.70 11.51
N GLN A 197 7.23 -3.72 10.93
CA GLN A 197 7.34 -5.08 11.43
C GLN A 197 8.48 -5.81 10.72
N SER A 198 9.65 -5.90 11.36
CA SER A 198 10.78 -6.70 10.85
C SER A 198 10.39 -8.17 10.66
N VAL A 199 9.59 -8.71 11.61
CA VAL A 199 9.13 -10.10 11.61
C VAL A 199 8.39 -10.47 10.32
N PHE A 200 7.55 -9.59 9.78
CA PHE A 200 6.90 -9.84 8.49
C PHE A 200 7.97 -10.08 7.40
N TYR A 201 9.00 -9.26 7.35
CA TYR A 201 10.04 -9.39 6.33
C TYR A 201 11.01 -10.56 6.55
N GLU A 202 11.06 -11.10 7.76
CA GLU A 202 11.86 -12.28 8.11
C GLU A 202 11.11 -13.59 7.87
N VAL A 203 9.80 -13.62 8.15
CA VAL A 203 9.01 -14.86 8.23
C VAL A 203 7.94 -14.95 7.15
N ALA A 204 7.37 -13.83 6.68
CA ALA A 204 6.24 -13.87 5.77
C ALA A 204 6.67 -14.15 4.32
N PRO A 205 5.86 -14.91 3.57
CA PRO A 205 6.08 -15.18 2.15
C PRO A 205 5.75 -13.93 1.34
N LYS A 206 6.74 -13.05 1.14
CA LYS A 206 6.58 -11.73 0.49
C LYS A 206 5.85 -11.79 -0.86
N GLU A 207 6.07 -12.85 -1.64
CA GLU A 207 5.45 -13.03 -2.95
C GLU A 207 3.93 -13.22 -2.87
N LEU A 208 3.42 -13.86 -1.82
CA LEU A 208 1.98 -14.03 -1.59
C LEU A 208 1.30 -12.72 -1.19
N TYR A 209 2.08 -11.76 -0.70
CA TYR A 209 1.60 -10.45 -0.27
C TYR A 209 1.96 -9.34 -1.25
N ASN A 210 2.42 -9.67 -2.46
CA ASN A 210 2.44 -8.73 -3.57
C ASN A 210 1.00 -8.23 -3.81
N LEU A 211 0.82 -6.93 -4.03
CA LEU A 211 -0.49 -6.32 -4.25
C LEU A 211 -1.34 -7.05 -5.31
N SER A 212 -0.72 -7.49 -6.40
CA SER A 212 -1.42 -8.25 -7.46
C SER A 212 -1.87 -9.63 -7.01
N HIS A 213 -1.10 -10.29 -6.14
CA HIS A 213 -1.44 -11.58 -5.56
C HIS A 213 -2.62 -11.44 -4.59
N VAL A 214 -2.53 -10.51 -3.63
CA VAL A 214 -3.60 -10.23 -2.66
C VAL A 214 -4.88 -9.79 -3.36
N TYR A 215 -4.77 -8.95 -4.39
CA TYR A 215 -5.96 -8.52 -5.13
C TYR A 215 -6.69 -9.68 -5.81
N ARG A 216 -5.95 -10.61 -6.43
CA ARG A 216 -6.53 -11.81 -7.07
C ARG A 216 -7.14 -12.78 -6.07
N SER A 217 -6.63 -12.85 -4.84
CA SER A 217 -7.20 -13.72 -3.81
C SER A 217 -8.50 -13.15 -3.21
N VAL A 218 -8.69 -11.83 -3.26
CA VAL A 218 -9.84 -11.15 -2.65
C VAL A 218 -10.99 -10.90 -3.64
N THR A 219 -10.70 -10.65 -4.92
CA THR A 219 -11.73 -10.27 -5.90
C THR A 219 -11.45 -10.80 -7.30
N THR A 220 -12.51 -10.96 -8.11
CA THR A 220 -12.45 -11.47 -9.49
C THR A 220 -12.20 -10.37 -10.54
N GLY A 221 -11.62 -9.24 -10.13
CA GLY A 221 -11.36 -8.08 -10.99
C GLY A 221 -10.15 -8.25 -11.91
N ASN A 222 -10.18 -7.58 -13.08
CA ASN A 222 -9.01 -7.45 -13.93
C ASN A 222 -7.99 -6.49 -13.28
N LEU A 223 -6.72 -6.86 -13.28
CA LEU A 223 -5.61 -6.04 -12.76
C LEU A 223 -5.37 -4.76 -13.56
N GLY A 224 -5.92 -4.66 -14.78
CA GLY A 224 -5.66 -3.55 -15.67
C GLY A 224 -4.17 -3.46 -16.06
N LYS A 225 -3.77 -2.33 -16.64
CA LYS A 225 -2.35 -2.03 -16.88
C LYS A 225 -1.69 -1.64 -15.56
N TYR A 226 -0.43 -2.02 -15.37
CA TYR A 226 0.31 -1.60 -14.18
C TYR A 226 0.55 -0.08 -14.23
N SER A 227 -0.08 0.66 -13.31
CA SER A 227 0.02 2.12 -13.18
C SER A 227 -0.26 2.53 -11.74
N ALA A 228 0.17 3.74 -11.37
CA ALA A 228 -0.07 4.24 -10.02
C ALA A 228 -1.57 4.29 -9.66
N GLU A 229 -2.42 4.67 -10.62
CA GLU A 229 -3.87 4.72 -10.39
C GLU A 229 -4.47 3.33 -10.16
N ASN A 230 -4.09 2.34 -10.96
CA ASN A 230 -4.65 1.00 -10.81
C ASN A 230 -4.20 0.36 -9.50
N ASN A 231 -2.95 0.57 -9.08
CA ASN A 231 -2.49 0.11 -7.76
C ASN A 231 -3.30 0.76 -6.62
N CYS A 232 -3.58 2.07 -6.68
CA CYS A 232 -4.46 2.73 -5.71
C CYS A 232 -5.86 2.11 -5.69
N ARG A 233 -6.45 1.85 -6.87
CA ARG A 233 -7.77 1.22 -6.99
C ARG A 233 -7.78 -0.21 -6.46
N MET A 234 -6.71 -0.96 -6.64
CA MET A 234 -6.57 -2.31 -6.09
C MET A 234 -6.56 -2.30 -4.55
N ILE A 235 -5.74 -1.44 -3.94
CA ILE A 235 -5.72 -1.29 -2.47
C ILE A 235 -7.10 -0.88 -1.96
N MET A 236 -7.74 0.10 -2.63
CA MET A 236 -9.09 0.56 -2.27
C MET A 236 -10.13 -0.56 -2.38
N LYS A 237 -10.09 -1.38 -3.43
CA LYS A 237 -11.03 -2.48 -3.61
C LYS A 237 -10.84 -3.57 -2.55
N ILE A 238 -9.60 -3.95 -2.22
CA ILE A 238 -9.31 -4.88 -1.12
C ILE A 238 -9.87 -4.33 0.20
N ALA A 239 -9.67 -3.02 0.45
CA ALA A 239 -10.20 -2.34 1.62
C ALA A 239 -11.73 -2.33 1.67
N ILE A 240 -12.42 -2.23 0.54
CA ILE A 240 -13.89 -2.26 0.47
C ILE A 240 -14.42 -3.67 0.74
N GLU A 241 -13.85 -4.69 0.08
CA GLU A 241 -14.26 -6.10 0.25
C GLU A 241 -14.06 -6.59 1.69
N ASN A 242 -13.11 -5.99 2.43
CA ASN A 242 -12.77 -6.35 3.81
C ASN A 242 -13.00 -5.18 4.79
N SER A 243 -13.99 -4.33 4.51
CA SER A 243 -14.10 -3.00 5.13
C SER A 243 -14.10 -3.01 6.67
N ASP A 244 -14.81 -3.91 7.34
CA ASP A 244 -14.84 -3.91 8.81
C ASP A 244 -13.44 -4.21 9.41
N ARG A 245 -12.78 -5.28 8.93
CA ARG A 245 -11.42 -5.66 9.38
C ARG A 245 -10.39 -4.61 9.01
N PHE A 246 -10.46 -4.08 7.79
CA PHE A 246 -9.57 -3.03 7.31
C PHE A 246 -9.69 -1.76 8.15
N ILE A 247 -10.92 -1.30 8.40
CA ILE A 247 -11.17 -0.09 9.21
C ILE A 247 -10.66 -0.29 10.64
N GLU A 248 -10.99 -1.41 11.27
CA GLU A 248 -10.50 -1.73 12.62
C GLU A 248 -8.97 -1.74 12.68
N TRP A 249 -8.34 -2.44 11.74
CA TRP A 249 -6.88 -2.53 11.68
C TRP A 249 -6.22 -1.16 11.50
N VAL A 250 -6.69 -0.34 10.55
CA VAL A 250 -6.08 0.97 10.25
C VAL A 250 -6.27 1.96 11.39
N GLU A 251 -7.40 1.92 12.12
CA GLU A 251 -7.61 2.78 13.30
C GLU A 251 -6.65 2.47 14.44
N LEU A 252 -6.14 1.23 14.51
CA LEU A 252 -5.17 0.81 15.53
C LEU A 252 -3.72 0.96 15.06
N ASN A 253 -3.47 0.73 13.76
CA ASN A 253 -2.14 0.59 13.19
C ASN A 253 -1.82 1.72 12.21
N HIS A 254 -1.62 2.93 12.73
CA HIS A 254 -1.17 4.10 11.95
C HIS A 254 -0.21 4.96 12.77
N CYS A 255 0.58 5.79 12.11
CA CYS A 255 1.47 6.75 12.77
C CYS A 255 1.45 8.09 12.03
N PRO A 256 1.87 9.20 12.66
CA PRO A 256 2.09 10.46 11.95
C PRO A 256 3.12 10.29 10.82
N PHE A 257 2.82 10.80 9.62
CA PHE A 257 3.75 10.77 8.48
C PHE A 257 5.06 11.53 8.77
N SER A 258 5.01 12.50 9.69
CA SER A 258 6.20 13.19 10.21
C SER A 258 7.22 12.25 10.86
N GLN A 259 6.83 11.05 11.32
CA GLN A 259 7.73 10.06 11.91
C GLN A 259 8.47 9.18 10.87
N VAL A 260 8.01 9.13 9.62
CA VAL A 260 8.73 8.36 8.57
C VAL A 260 10.18 8.88 8.45
N PRO A 261 11.22 8.04 8.39
CA PRO A 261 12.59 8.52 8.32
C PRO A 261 12.85 9.22 6.98
N ILE A 262 13.72 10.23 7.02
CA ILE A 262 14.29 10.80 5.80
C ILE A 262 15.50 9.95 5.46
N THR A 263 15.34 9.07 4.47
CA THR A 263 16.40 8.17 4.02
C THR A 263 16.90 8.64 2.66
N ALA A 264 18.20 8.50 2.41
CA ALA A 264 18.72 8.69 1.05
C ALA A 264 18.08 7.65 0.12
N MET A 265 17.58 8.13 -1.02
CA MET A 265 16.92 7.35 -2.07
C MET A 265 17.77 7.38 -3.34
#